data_AF-X6HI78-F1
#
_entry.id   AF-X6HI78-F1
#
_cell.length_a   1.000
_cell.length_b   1.000
_cell.length_c   1.000
_cell.angle_alpha   90.00
_cell.angle_beta   90.00
_cell.angle_gamma   90.00
#
_symmetry.space_group_name_H-M   'P 1'
#
loop_
_entity.id
_entity.type
_entity.pdbx_description
1 polymer ?
#
loop_
_entity_poly.entity_id
_entity_poly.type
_entity_poly.pdbx_seq_one_letter_code
_entity_poly.pdbx_strand_id
1 'polypeptide(L)'
;MLLLQRPDEIFNEASQTVGDPLERDALGGEAELTGDRAIPRRLVVVSNRLGSIRDLSQAGGLAVGIGDALAERGGLWLGASAEYQDYAASDEPLIRLERVGKIETAALTLPYEEYSLYYNGYANSTLWPLFHYRLDLVNHRAEFLHAYRQINARFAKALAGLLSGNDDLVWVHDYHLIPLAAQLRRLGVRNRIGFFLHIPFPPPDLFVATPDHEELIDDLLQYDVVGFQTETDVGNFRRSVQAANSITFDINGSAEMNGRTVLSRCFPIGIDVDSIARMANEAAEDVQIDSMRRQILGLKQIIGVDRLDYSKVFPAAWRLSRVFWKGIRNTSGRQPICRLRRRRARRSAPMPTSGPSLKQPPARSTEDTRIWLGPRSATSTVPYHALGLLACCALARSDWSRPCVTE
;
A
#
# COMPACT_ATOMS: atom_id res chain seq x y z
N MET A 1 9.89 15.70 9.85
CA MET A 1 8.69 16.22 9.14
C MET A 1 8.56 15.46 7.83
N LEU A 2 7.61 14.52 7.72
CA LEU A 2 7.39 13.77 6.49
C LEU A 2 6.97 14.72 5.37
N LEU A 3 7.76 14.80 4.29
CA LEU A 3 7.36 15.47 3.06
C LEU A 3 6.47 14.53 2.24
N LEU A 4 5.27 14.27 2.75
CA LEU A 4 4.11 14.32 1.88
C LEU A 4 3.86 15.82 1.67
N GLN A 5 3.84 16.31 0.43
CA GLN A 5 3.44 17.70 0.20
C GLN A 5 2.11 17.97 0.88
N ARG A 6 1.96 19.17 1.45
CA ARG A 6 0.78 19.47 2.27
C ARG A 6 -0.46 19.36 1.36
N PRO A 7 -1.58 18.78 1.81
CA PRO A 7 -2.79 18.70 1.01
C PRO A 7 -3.21 20.07 0.44
N ASP A 8 -2.99 21.15 1.20
CA ASP A 8 -3.24 22.52 0.71
C ASP A 8 -2.35 22.91 -0.48
N GLU A 9 -1.09 22.47 -0.55
CA GLU A 9 -0.22 22.70 -1.71
C GLU A 9 -0.71 21.89 -2.91
N ILE A 10 -1.17 20.65 -2.67
CA ILE A 10 -1.78 19.78 -3.69
C ILE A 10 -3.07 20.41 -4.25
N PHE A 11 -3.93 21.00 -3.40
CA PHE A 11 -5.28 21.46 -3.76
C PHE A 11 -5.42 22.96 -4.02
N ASN A 12 -4.58 23.85 -3.46
CA ASN A 12 -4.72 25.30 -3.63
C ASN A 12 -4.13 25.81 -4.94
N GLU A 13 -3.11 25.17 -5.50
CA GLU A 13 -2.58 25.55 -6.82
C GLU A 13 -3.59 25.27 -7.95
N ALA A 14 -4.45 24.26 -7.81
CA ALA A 14 -5.58 24.01 -8.72
C ALA A 14 -6.64 25.13 -8.73
N SER A 15 -6.61 26.03 -7.75
CA SER A 15 -7.56 27.15 -7.66
C SER A 15 -7.04 28.42 -8.31
N GLN A 16 -5.72 28.54 -8.49
CA GLN A 16 -5.10 29.75 -9.02
C GLN A 16 -5.22 29.86 -10.55
N THR A 17 -5.67 28.80 -11.23
CA THR A 17 -5.97 28.78 -12.67
C THR A 17 -7.43 29.08 -12.99
N VAL A 18 -8.31 29.18 -11.99
CA VAL A 18 -9.69 29.64 -12.18
C VAL A 18 -9.72 31.15 -11.96
N GLY A 19 -9.40 31.91 -13.01
CA GLY A 19 -9.73 33.33 -13.05
C GLY A 19 -11.24 33.48 -13.17
N ASP A 20 -11.88 34.01 -12.13
CA ASP A 20 -13.23 34.56 -12.22
C ASP A 20 -13.15 35.87 -13.04
N PRO A 21 -13.69 35.97 -14.26
CA PRO A 21 -13.49 37.13 -15.13
C PRO A 21 -14.60 38.19 -15.00
N LEU A 22 -15.14 38.41 -13.80
CA LEU A 22 -16.18 39.41 -13.57
C LEU A 22 -16.06 40.12 -12.22
N GLU A 23 -14.92 40.73 -11.92
CA GLU A 23 -14.85 41.85 -10.95
C GLU A 23 -13.49 42.57 -11.02
N ARG A 24 -13.20 43.17 -12.18
CA ARG A 24 -12.16 44.20 -12.30
C ARG A 24 -12.69 45.32 -13.17
N ASP A 25 -13.50 46.16 -12.55
CA ASP A 25 -13.57 47.62 -12.80
C ASP A 25 -14.76 48.18 -12.05
N ALA A 26 -14.52 48.69 -10.83
CA ALA A 26 -15.18 49.88 -10.28
C ALA A 26 -14.76 50.13 -8.83
N LEU A 27 -14.27 51.35 -8.60
CA LEU A 27 -14.19 52.09 -7.34
C LEU A 27 -13.04 51.73 -6.39
N GLY A 28 -12.07 52.65 -6.35
CA GLY A 28 -11.08 52.75 -5.29
C GLY A 28 -11.73 52.98 -3.93
N GLY A 29 -11.37 52.12 -2.99
CA GLY A 29 -11.63 52.25 -1.57
C GLY A 29 -10.61 51.37 -0.85
N GLU A 30 -9.87 51.97 0.08
CA GLU A 30 -8.94 51.24 0.95
C GLU A 30 -9.75 50.21 1.76
N ALA A 31 -9.63 48.94 1.40
CA ALA A 31 -10.23 47.83 2.14
C ALA A 31 -9.19 47.21 3.07
N GLU A 32 -9.41 47.49 4.36
CA GLU A 32 -8.90 46.84 5.56
C GLU A 32 -8.48 45.37 5.35
N LEU A 33 -7.22 45.08 5.67
CA LEU A 33 -6.67 43.73 5.79
C LEU A 33 -7.25 43.02 7.03
N THR A 34 -8.52 42.61 6.98
CA THR A 34 -9.01 41.58 7.90
C THR A 34 -8.52 40.23 7.41
N GLY A 35 -7.41 39.77 7.99
CA GLY A 35 -6.89 38.42 7.81
C GLY A 35 -7.87 37.40 8.36
N ASP A 36 -8.79 36.93 7.52
CA ASP A 36 -9.59 35.75 7.78
C ASP A 36 -8.64 34.55 7.78
N ARG A 37 -8.27 34.06 8.96
CA ARG A 37 -7.53 32.80 9.09
C ARG A 37 -8.48 31.69 8.67
N ALA A 38 -8.49 31.38 7.36
CA ALA A 38 -9.27 30.30 6.78
C ALA A 38 -9.09 29.04 7.64
N ILE A 39 -10.20 28.59 8.24
CA ILE A 39 -10.21 27.35 9.03
C ILE A 39 -9.75 26.23 8.09
N PRO A 40 -8.71 25.45 8.46
CA PRO A 40 -8.19 24.41 7.58
C PRO A 40 -9.30 23.41 7.26
N ARG A 41 -9.54 23.19 5.96
CA ARG A 41 -10.53 22.23 5.48
C ARG A 41 -10.22 20.83 6.04
N ARG A 42 -11.27 20.10 6.39
CA ARG A 42 -11.15 18.74 6.92
C ARG A 42 -10.57 17.82 5.84
N LEU A 43 -9.53 17.08 6.20
CA LEU A 43 -8.90 16.10 5.32
C LEU A 43 -9.58 14.73 5.49
N VAL A 44 -9.96 14.11 4.37
CA VAL A 44 -10.54 12.77 4.32
C VAL A 44 -9.63 11.87 3.50
N VAL A 45 -8.88 11.02 4.19
CA VAL A 45 -7.95 10.07 3.58
C VAL A 45 -8.64 8.75 3.31
N VAL A 46 -8.45 8.20 2.11
CA VAL A 46 -9.00 6.90 1.71
C VAL A 46 -7.89 6.00 1.21
N SER A 47 -7.76 4.82 1.79
CA SER A 47 -6.79 3.80 1.36
C SER A 47 -7.39 2.41 1.42
N ASN A 48 -6.81 1.48 0.66
CA ASN A 48 -7.32 0.11 0.60
C ASN A 48 -7.48 -0.55 1.98
N ARG A 49 -6.51 -0.37 2.87
CA ARG A 49 -6.58 -0.83 4.26
C ARG A 49 -6.63 0.35 5.21
N LEU A 50 -7.35 0.20 6.31
CA LEU A 50 -7.32 1.16 7.40
C LEU A 50 -5.97 1.07 8.14
N GLY A 51 -5.31 2.22 8.35
CA GLY A 51 -4.12 2.29 9.18
C GLY A 51 -4.43 2.16 10.66
N SER A 52 -3.48 1.65 11.46
CA SER A 52 -3.60 1.70 12.92
C SER A 52 -3.27 3.12 13.39
N ILE A 53 -4.28 3.86 13.84
CA ILE A 53 -4.08 5.20 14.44
C ILE A 53 -3.36 5.09 15.79
N ARG A 54 -3.48 3.94 16.48
CA ARG A 54 -2.84 3.70 17.79
C ARG A 54 -1.35 3.40 17.67
N ASP A 55 -0.89 2.95 16.50
CA ASP A 55 0.50 2.57 16.24
C ASP A 55 1.11 3.33 15.04
N LEU A 56 0.70 4.59 14.82
CA LEU A 56 1.21 5.39 13.69
C LEU A 56 2.74 5.48 13.65
N SER A 57 3.41 5.42 14.80
CA SER A 57 4.87 5.43 14.90
C SER A 57 5.56 4.10 14.54
N GLN A 58 4.82 2.99 14.39
CA GLN A 58 5.36 1.66 14.02
C GLN A 58 4.97 1.21 12.62
N ALA A 59 4.11 1.95 11.93
CA ALA A 59 3.69 1.63 10.57
C ALA A 59 4.72 2.13 9.53
N GLY A 60 4.74 1.51 8.34
CA GLY A 60 5.63 1.93 7.25
C GLY A 60 5.41 3.38 6.81
N GLY A 61 6.38 3.95 6.08
CA GLY A 61 6.49 5.41 5.84
C GLY A 61 5.22 6.14 5.37
N LEU A 62 4.35 5.50 4.58
CA LEU A 62 3.08 6.09 4.14
C LEU A 62 2.10 6.37 5.30
N ALA A 63 1.93 5.41 6.20
CA ALA A 63 0.98 5.54 7.31
C ALA A 63 1.44 6.60 8.32
N VAL A 64 2.75 6.77 8.50
CA VAL A 64 3.32 7.84 9.33
C VAL A 64 3.01 9.20 8.71
N GLY A 65 3.25 9.38 7.41
CA GLY A 65 2.99 10.66 6.73
C GLY A 65 1.51 11.05 6.72
N ILE A 66 0.63 10.09 6.43
CA ILE A 66 -0.82 10.27 6.51
C ILE A 66 -1.23 10.62 7.95
N GLY A 67 -0.68 9.92 8.93
CA GLY A 67 -0.91 10.15 10.35
C GLY A 67 -0.57 11.58 10.78
N ASP A 68 0.60 12.09 10.37
CA ASP A 68 1.04 13.45 10.67
C ASP A 68 0.10 14.49 10.05
N ALA A 69 -0.27 14.32 8.78
CA ALA A 69 -1.19 15.23 8.08
C ALA A 69 -2.59 15.26 8.73
N LEU A 70 -3.10 14.11 9.14
CA LEU A 70 -4.37 13.98 9.88
C LEU A 70 -4.26 14.54 11.30
N ALA A 71 -3.13 14.37 11.99
CA ALA A 71 -2.93 14.87 13.35
C ALA A 71 -2.88 16.40 13.40
N GLU A 72 -2.28 17.04 12.39
CA GLU A 72 -2.19 18.51 12.28
C GLU A 72 -3.58 19.14 12.10
N ARG A 73 -4.38 18.60 11.16
CA ARG A 73 -5.64 19.21 10.72
C ARG A 73 -6.88 18.68 11.42
N GLY A 74 -6.78 17.47 11.96
CA GLY A 74 -7.96 16.63 12.18
C GLY A 74 -8.50 16.11 10.85
N GLY A 75 -9.27 15.02 10.92
CA GLY A 75 -9.76 14.42 9.69
C GLY A 75 -10.34 13.03 9.88
N LEU A 76 -10.65 12.41 8.75
CA LEU A 76 -11.21 11.07 8.67
C LEU A 76 -10.26 10.18 7.86
N TRP A 77 -10.01 8.98 8.33
CA TRP A 77 -9.34 7.92 7.57
C TRP A 77 -10.31 6.77 7.32
N LEU A 78 -10.74 6.62 6.07
CA LEU A 78 -11.54 5.50 5.59
C LEU A 78 -10.66 4.39 5.00
N GLY A 79 -10.91 3.14 5.37
CA GLY A 79 -10.26 1.99 4.76
C GLY A 79 -11.00 0.68 5.02
N ALA A 80 -10.65 -0.39 4.29
CA ALA A 80 -11.25 -1.70 4.54
C ALA A 80 -10.87 -2.19 5.95
N SER A 81 -11.85 -2.75 6.64
CA SER A 81 -11.71 -3.44 7.91
C SER A 81 -10.86 -4.70 7.75
N ALA A 82 -10.07 -5.03 8.77
CA ALA A 82 -9.38 -6.32 8.86
C ALA A 82 -10.33 -7.46 9.28
N GLU A 83 -11.47 -7.13 9.88
CA GLU A 83 -12.49 -8.08 10.28
C GLU A 83 -13.38 -8.40 9.07
N TYR A 84 -13.12 -9.52 8.41
CA TYR A 84 -14.02 -10.06 7.38
C TYR A 84 -15.26 -10.59 8.06
N GLN A 85 -16.44 -10.14 7.63
CA GLN A 85 -17.69 -10.72 8.08
C GLN A 85 -18.36 -11.44 6.92
N ASP A 86 -18.85 -12.64 7.21
CA ASP A 86 -19.59 -13.52 6.28
C ASP A 86 -21.04 -13.04 6.14
N TYR A 87 -21.20 -11.73 5.88
CA TYR A 87 -22.51 -11.10 5.77
C TYR A 87 -23.07 -11.32 4.38
N ALA A 88 -24.33 -11.77 4.33
CA ALA A 88 -25.16 -11.62 3.15
C ALA A 88 -25.16 -10.14 2.74
N ALA A 89 -24.93 -9.90 1.44
CA ALA A 89 -24.80 -8.59 0.82
C ALA A 89 -25.98 -7.67 1.19
N SER A 90 -25.84 -6.89 2.25
CA SER A 90 -26.63 -5.67 2.38
C SER A 90 -25.99 -4.64 1.45
N ASP A 91 -26.83 -3.90 0.74
CA ASP A 91 -26.38 -2.78 -0.08
C ASP A 91 -25.90 -1.61 0.77
N GLU A 92 -26.26 -1.56 2.06
CA GLU A 92 -25.81 -0.48 2.96
C GLU A 92 -24.39 -0.71 3.48
N PRO A 93 -23.53 0.32 3.42
CA PRO A 93 -22.15 0.19 3.88
C PRO A 93 -22.11 0.03 5.40
N LEU A 94 -21.56 -1.09 5.87
CA LEU A 94 -21.31 -1.30 7.29
C LEU A 94 -19.97 -0.66 7.68
N ILE A 95 -20.05 0.42 8.45
CA ILE A 95 -18.89 1.23 8.86
C ILE A 95 -18.79 1.25 10.38
N ARG A 96 -17.61 0.93 10.91
CA ARG A 96 -17.29 1.16 12.33
C ARG A 96 -16.46 2.43 12.46
N LEU A 97 -16.99 3.40 13.20
CA LEU A 97 -16.30 4.65 13.52
C LEU A 97 -15.54 4.52 14.84
N GLU A 98 -14.30 5.01 14.88
CA GLU A 98 -13.53 5.20 16.11
C GLU A 98 -12.86 6.57 16.06
N ARG A 99 -12.80 7.27 17.20
CA ARG A 99 -12.16 8.59 17.30
C ARG A 99 -11.04 8.58 18.32
N VAL A 100 -9.86 9.04 17.89
CA VAL A 100 -8.67 9.20 18.73
C VAL A 100 -8.16 10.63 18.54
N GLY A 101 -8.35 11.47 19.56
CA GLY A 101 -8.01 12.89 19.48
C GLY A 101 -8.80 13.60 18.37
N LYS A 102 -8.09 14.21 17.41
CA LYS A 102 -8.68 14.91 16.25
C LYS A 102 -8.94 14.02 15.03
N ILE A 103 -8.57 12.74 15.10
CA ILE A 103 -8.66 11.82 13.97
C ILE A 103 -9.79 10.82 14.20
N GLU A 104 -10.64 10.66 13.19
CA GLU A 104 -11.66 9.63 13.12
C GLU A 104 -11.24 8.56 12.12
N THR A 105 -11.42 7.29 12.44
CA THR A 105 -11.36 6.20 11.47
C THR A 105 -12.74 5.75 11.08
N ALA A 106 -12.88 5.32 9.83
CA ALA A 106 -14.02 4.58 9.33
C ALA A 106 -13.51 3.24 8.80
N ALA A 107 -13.78 2.15 9.53
CA ALA A 107 -13.50 0.80 9.07
C ALA A 107 -14.69 0.28 8.26
N LEU A 108 -14.51 0.13 6.95
CA LEU A 108 -15.52 -0.39 6.04
C LEU A 108 -15.45 -1.91 5.97
N THR A 109 -16.53 -2.59 6.35
CA THR A 109 -16.65 -4.04 6.17
C THR A 109 -16.98 -4.36 4.72
N LEU A 110 -16.24 -5.30 4.13
CA LEU A 110 -16.41 -5.74 2.74
C LEU A 110 -16.64 -7.26 2.69
N PRO A 111 -17.46 -7.76 1.74
CA PRO A 111 -17.65 -9.21 1.54
C PRO A 111 -16.33 -9.89 1.19
N TYR A 112 -16.03 -11.01 1.85
CA TYR A 112 -14.73 -11.68 1.71
C TYR A 112 -14.44 -12.11 0.26
N GLU A 113 -15.41 -12.74 -0.41
CA GLU A 113 -15.21 -13.25 -1.78
C GLU A 113 -14.96 -12.13 -2.78
N GLU A 114 -15.82 -11.10 -2.79
CA GLU A 114 -15.65 -9.90 -3.64
C GLU A 114 -14.31 -9.20 -3.34
N TYR A 115 -13.97 -9.01 -2.06
CA TYR A 115 -12.72 -8.37 -1.68
C TYR A 115 -11.49 -9.19 -2.10
N SER A 116 -11.57 -10.52 -2.05
CA SER A 116 -10.49 -11.39 -2.53
C SER A 116 -10.28 -11.27 -4.05
N LEU A 117 -11.36 -11.26 -4.84
CA LEU A 117 -11.29 -11.06 -6.29
C LEU A 117 -10.78 -9.67 -6.68
N TYR A 118 -11.17 -8.65 -5.93
CA TYR A 118 -10.65 -7.30 -6.06
C TYR A 118 -9.15 -7.20 -5.69
N TYR A 119 -8.78 -7.66 -4.50
CA TYR A 119 -7.44 -7.47 -3.94
C TYR A 119 -6.43 -8.45 -4.52
N ASN A 120 -6.70 -9.75 -4.44
CA ASN A 120 -5.79 -10.78 -4.96
C ASN A 120 -5.91 -10.91 -6.48
N GLY A 121 -7.11 -10.73 -7.04
CA GLY A 121 -7.35 -10.77 -8.47
C GLY A 121 -6.91 -9.49 -9.16
N TYR A 122 -7.81 -8.53 -9.35
CA TYR A 122 -7.52 -7.39 -10.24
C TYR A 122 -6.35 -6.53 -9.76
N ALA A 123 -6.34 -6.13 -8.49
CA ALA A 123 -5.30 -5.24 -7.98
C ALA A 123 -3.90 -5.91 -8.02
N ASN A 124 -3.74 -7.12 -7.47
CA ASN A 124 -2.42 -7.73 -7.32
C ASN A 124 -2.04 -8.76 -8.40
N SER A 125 -2.98 -9.28 -9.18
CA SER A 125 -2.71 -10.17 -10.32
C SER A 125 -2.85 -9.49 -11.69
N THR A 126 -3.45 -8.30 -11.78
CA THR A 126 -3.52 -7.52 -13.03
C THR A 126 -2.71 -6.22 -12.94
N LEU A 127 -3.11 -5.28 -12.07
CA LEU A 127 -2.51 -3.95 -12.02
C LEU A 127 -1.07 -3.98 -11.50
N TRP A 128 -0.81 -4.67 -10.38
CA TRP A 128 0.53 -4.75 -9.80
C TRP A 128 1.59 -5.26 -10.79
N PRO A 129 1.43 -6.41 -11.48
CA PRO A 129 2.41 -6.86 -12.47
C PRO A 129 2.53 -5.91 -13.66
N LEU A 130 1.41 -5.38 -14.17
CA LEU A 130 1.40 -4.43 -15.29
C LEU A 130 2.23 -3.18 -14.97
N PHE A 131 1.96 -2.56 -13.82
CA PHE A 131 2.60 -1.32 -13.39
C PHE A 131 4.07 -1.55 -12.97
N HIS A 132 4.45 -2.81 -12.69
CA HIS A 132 5.84 -3.21 -12.44
C HIS A 132 6.52 -3.85 -13.66
N TYR A 133 6.03 -3.59 -14.87
CA TYR A 133 6.67 -4.01 -16.13
C TYR A 133 6.79 -5.54 -16.28
N ARG A 134 5.88 -6.29 -15.67
CA ARG A 134 5.82 -7.76 -15.66
C ARG A 134 4.59 -8.26 -16.39
N LEU A 135 4.48 -7.93 -17.69
CA LEU A 135 3.39 -8.37 -18.55
C LEU A 135 3.22 -9.90 -18.56
N ASP A 136 4.33 -10.64 -18.39
CA ASP A 136 4.33 -12.10 -18.29
C ASP A 136 3.56 -12.66 -17.09
N LEU A 137 3.26 -11.82 -16.09
CA LEU A 137 2.53 -12.17 -14.88
C LEU A 137 1.10 -11.58 -14.82
N VAL A 138 0.70 -10.79 -15.82
CA VAL A 138 -0.63 -10.16 -15.85
C VAL A 138 -1.70 -11.23 -16.09
N ASN A 139 -2.64 -11.35 -15.15
CA ASN A 139 -3.78 -12.26 -15.22
C ASN A 139 -5.09 -11.47 -15.18
N HIS A 140 -5.48 -10.97 -16.34
CA HIS A 140 -6.72 -10.22 -16.52
C HIS A 140 -7.92 -11.16 -16.67
N ARG A 141 -8.98 -10.95 -15.87
CA ARG A 141 -10.24 -11.68 -15.94
C ARG A 141 -11.43 -10.76 -15.71
N ALA A 142 -12.53 -10.99 -16.42
CA ALA A 142 -13.76 -10.21 -16.27
C ALA A 142 -14.30 -10.26 -14.82
N GLU A 143 -14.21 -11.41 -14.16
CA GLU A 143 -14.63 -11.58 -12.75
C GLU A 143 -13.83 -10.68 -11.78
N PHE A 144 -12.52 -10.51 -12.05
CA PHE A 144 -11.64 -9.66 -11.27
C PHE A 144 -11.99 -8.18 -11.47
N LEU A 145 -12.13 -7.75 -12.73
CA LEU A 145 -12.52 -6.38 -13.06
C LEU A 145 -13.90 -6.04 -12.47
N HIS A 146 -14.86 -6.96 -12.57
CA HIS A 146 -16.18 -6.78 -11.98
C HIS A 146 -16.10 -6.55 -10.46
N ALA A 147 -15.43 -7.44 -9.73
CA ALA A 147 -15.22 -7.27 -8.29
C ALA A 147 -14.49 -5.96 -7.97
N TYR A 148 -13.54 -5.55 -8.82
CA TYR A 148 -12.80 -4.32 -8.64
C TYR A 148 -13.67 -3.06 -8.73
N ARG A 149 -14.57 -3.03 -9.71
CA ARG A 149 -15.58 -1.97 -9.84
C ARG A 149 -16.57 -1.97 -8.67
N GLN A 150 -17.03 -3.15 -8.23
CA GLN A 150 -17.99 -3.29 -7.13
C GLN A 150 -17.41 -2.81 -5.80
N ILE A 151 -16.19 -3.23 -5.45
CA ILE A 151 -15.54 -2.78 -4.21
C ILE A 151 -15.34 -1.26 -4.23
N ASN A 152 -14.91 -0.67 -5.34
CA ASN A 152 -14.80 0.78 -5.47
C ASN A 152 -16.16 1.49 -5.34
N ALA A 153 -17.25 0.91 -5.86
CA ALA A 153 -18.60 1.46 -5.66
C ALA A 153 -19.03 1.41 -4.19
N ARG A 154 -18.71 0.33 -3.46
CA ARG A 154 -18.96 0.23 -2.01
C ARG A 154 -18.16 1.26 -1.21
N PHE A 155 -16.89 1.48 -1.55
CA PHE A 155 -16.08 2.57 -0.99
C PHE A 155 -16.71 3.93 -1.25
N ALA A 156 -17.17 4.20 -2.47
CA ALA A 156 -17.80 5.47 -2.83
C ALA A 156 -19.11 5.71 -2.06
N LYS A 157 -19.98 4.69 -1.95
CA LYS A 157 -21.23 4.77 -1.18
C LYS A 157 -20.96 5.04 0.29
N ALA A 158 -19.99 4.32 0.87
CA ALA A 158 -19.55 4.53 2.25
C ALA A 158 -19.04 5.96 2.48
N LEU A 159 -18.15 6.42 1.61
CA LEU A 159 -17.54 7.73 1.73
C LEU A 159 -18.56 8.86 1.56
N ALA A 160 -19.46 8.77 0.58
CA ALA A 160 -20.48 9.78 0.33
C ALA A 160 -21.36 10.05 1.58
N GLY A 161 -21.65 9.01 2.38
CA GLY A 161 -22.37 9.15 3.65
C GLY A 161 -21.56 9.77 4.80
N LEU A 162 -20.23 9.86 4.68
CA LEU A 162 -19.32 10.40 5.70
C LEU A 162 -18.82 11.82 5.41
N LEU A 163 -19.01 12.31 4.18
CA LEU A 163 -18.61 13.66 3.78
C LEU A 163 -19.56 14.71 4.39
N SER A 164 -18.98 15.80 4.87
CA SER A 164 -19.68 16.93 5.49
C SER A 164 -19.88 18.06 4.47
N GLY A 165 -20.64 17.77 3.40
CA GLY A 165 -20.83 18.70 2.29
C GLY A 165 -19.62 18.79 1.36
N ASN A 166 -19.46 19.91 0.66
CA ASN A 166 -18.46 20.08 -0.41
C ASN A 166 -17.09 20.60 0.05
N ASP A 167 -16.92 20.91 1.34
CA ASP A 167 -15.70 21.54 1.87
C ASP A 167 -14.60 20.55 2.26
N ASP A 168 -14.92 19.25 2.39
CA ASP A 168 -13.92 18.23 2.67
C ASP A 168 -12.95 18.06 1.49
N LEU A 169 -11.66 17.91 1.81
CA LEU A 169 -10.63 17.53 0.86
C LEU A 169 -10.46 16.02 0.90
N VAL A 170 -10.79 15.34 -0.20
CA VAL A 170 -10.67 13.88 -0.31
C VAL A 170 -9.33 13.52 -0.91
N TRP A 171 -8.55 12.69 -0.22
CA TRP A 171 -7.25 12.23 -0.69
C TRP A 171 -7.21 10.70 -0.75
N VAL A 172 -7.22 10.19 -1.98
CA VAL A 172 -7.27 8.76 -2.29
C VAL A 172 -5.88 8.23 -2.58
N HIS A 173 -5.55 7.09 -1.98
CA HIS A 173 -4.25 6.47 -2.15
C HIS A 173 -4.31 5.14 -2.86
N ASP A 174 -3.45 5.05 -3.87
CA ASP A 174 -2.94 3.85 -4.52
C ASP A 174 -3.84 3.15 -5.55
N TYR A 175 -3.22 2.29 -6.36
CA TYR A 175 -3.80 1.62 -7.53
C TYR A 175 -5.06 0.79 -7.25
N HIS A 176 -5.32 0.45 -5.99
CA HIS A 176 -6.52 -0.26 -5.59
C HIS A 176 -7.81 0.57 -5.80
N LEU A 177 -7.69 1.90 -5.73
CA LEU A 177 -8.84 2.81 -5.68
C LEU A 177 -8.94 3.72 -6.90
N ILE A 178 -8.38 3.33 -8.05
CA ILE A 178 -8.42 4.16 -9.28
C ILE A 178 -9.86 4.60 -9.62
N PRO A 179 -10.88 3.72 -9.65
CA PRO A 179 -12.26 4.11 -9.98
C PRO A 179 -12.98 4.99 -8.96
N LEU A 180 -12.41 5.23 -7.77
CA LEU A 180 -13.15 5.80 -6.65
C LEU A 180 -13.70 7.20 -6.96
N ALA A 181 -12.93 8.10 -7.57
CA ALA A 181 -13.44 9.41 -7.98
C ALA A 181 -14.61 9.29 -8.96
N ALA A 182 -14.51 8.43 -9.98
CA ALA A 182 -15.61 8.22 -10.93
C ALA A 182 -16.90 7.75 -10.26
N GLN A 183 -16.78 6.83 -9.30
CA GLN A 183 -17.91 6.39 -8.50
C GLN A 183 -18.50 7.52 -7.64
N LEU A 184 -17.66 8.34 -7.01
CA LEU A 184 -18.10 9.50 -6.21
C LEU A 184 -18.80 10.55 -7.08
N ARG A 185 -18.26 10.86 -8.26
CA ARG A 185 -18.90 11.79 -9.21
C ARG A 185 -20.27 11.27 -9.66
N ARG A 186 -20.43 9.96 -9.89
CA ARG A 186 -21.74 9.35 -10.19
C ARG A 186 -22.75 9.51 -9.04
N LEU A 187 -22.29 9.57 -7.80
CA LEU A 187 -23.13 9.83 -6.61
C LEU A 187 -23.38 11.34 -6.38
N GLY A 188 -22.90 12.21 -7.26
CA GLY A 188 -23.09 13.67 -7.15
C GLY A 188 -22.10 14.38 -6.21
N VAL A 189 -21.04 13.70 -5.76
CA VAL A 189 -20.01 14.30 -4.89
C VAL A 189 -19.20 15.32 -5.69
N ARG A 190 -19.14 16.57 -5.20
CA ARG A 190 -18.45 17.70 -5.84
C ARG A 190 -17.20 18.18 -5.08
N ASN A 191 -16.85 17.52 -3.98
CA ASN A 191 -15.63 17.78 -3.22
C ASN A 191 -14.39 17.75 -4.12
N ARG A 192 -13.31 18.40 -3.67
CA ARG A 192 -12.00 18.24 -4.29
C ARG A 192 -11.43 16.86 -3.96
N ILE A 193 -11.04 16.10 -4.97
CA ILE A 193 -10.56 14.74 -4.86
C ILE A 193 -9.18 14.65 -5.51
N GLY A 194 -8.17 14.35 -4.70
CA GLY A 194 -6.82 14.07 -5.15
C GLY A 194 -6.55 12.57 -5.11
N PHE A 195 -5.77 12.08 -6.07
CA PHE A 195 -5.25 10.72 -6.14
C PHE A 195 -3.74 10.74 -6.03
N PHE A 196 -3.15 9.79 -5.30
CA PHE A 196 -1.72 9.57 -5.32
C PHE A 196 -1.36 8.10 -5.56
N LEU A 197 -0.61 7.83 -6.63
CA LEU A 197 -0.14 6.50 -6.99
C LEU A 197 1.21 6.20 -6.36
N HIS A 198 1.28 5.15 -5.53
CA HIS A 198 2.53 4.80 -4.83
C HIS A 198 3.47 3.91 -5.64
N ILE A 199 2.94 3.25 -6.66
CA ILE A 199 3.67 2.38 -7.58
C ILE A 199 4.01 3.12 -8.88
N PRO A 200 4.92 2.60 -9.71
CA PRO A 200 5.24 3.22 -10.99
C PRO A 200 4.01 3.28 -11.91
N PHE A 201 3.95 4.27 -12.80
CA PHE A 201 2.96 4.29 -13.87
C PHE A 201 3.61 3.80 -15.17
N PRO A 202 3.10 2.73 -15.80
CA PRO A 202 3.74 2.13 -16.96
C PRO A 202 3.65 3.04 -18.20
N PRO A 203 4.61 2.97 -19.14
CA PRO A 203 4.53 3.67 -20.41
C PRO A 203 3.31 3.21 -21.23
N PRO A 204 2.78 4.06 -22.13
CA PRO A 204 1.57 3.76 -22.91
C PRO A 204 1.61 2.39 -23.59
N ASP A 205 2.72 2.05 -24.24
CA ASP A 205 2.89 0.79 -24.99
C ASP A 205 2.71 -0.47 -24.12
N LEU A 206 3.00 -0.37 -22.81
CA LEU A 206 2.72 -1.46 -21.88
C LEU A 206 1.32 -1.34 -21.29
N PHE A 207 0.85 -0.12 -21.04
CA PHE A 207 -0.44 0.13 -20.41
C PHE A 207 -1.61 -0.39 -21.25
N VAL A 208 -1.53 -0.26 -22.58
CA VAL A 208 -2.52 -0.79 -23.54
C VAL A 208 -2.64 -2.31 -23.55
N ALA A 209 -1.73 -3.04 -22.88
CA ALA A 209 -1.81 -4.50 -22.76
C ALA A 209 -3.02 -4.97 -21.93
N THR A 210 -3.64 -4.08 -21.16
CA THR A 210 -4.85 -4.37 -20.37
C THR A 210 -6.08 -3.88 -21.14
N PRO A 211 -7.10 -4.73 -21.39
CA PRO A 211 -8.24 -4.37 -22.25
C PRO A 211 -9.00 -3.12 -21.84
N ASP A 212 -9.01 -2.81 -20.55
CA ASP A 212 -9.74 -1.72 -19.91
C ASP A 212 -8.87 -0.50 -19.57
N HIS A 213 -7.71 -0.36 -20.23
CA HIS A 213 -6.79 0.77 -20.03
C HIS A 213 -7.42 2.14 -20.28
N GLU A 214 -8.28 2.29 -21.30
CA GLU A 214 -9.01 3.54 -21.57
C GLU A 214 -9.93 3.90 -20.39
N GLU A 215 -10.67 2.91 -19.87
CA GLU A 215 -11.56 3.14 -18.71
C GLU A 215 -10.77 3.55 -17.46
N LEU A 216 -9.58 2.98 -17.24
CA LEU A 216 -8.71 3.37 -16.14
C LEU A 216 -8.19 4.80 -16.29
N ILE A 217 -7.90 5.26 -17.52
CA ILE A 217 -7.58 6.68 -17.77
C ILE A 217 -8.78 7.55 -17.45
N ASP A 218 -9.97 7.19 -17.92
CA ASP A 218 -11.18 7.96 -17.68
C ASP A 218 -11.49 8.09 -16.19
N ASP A 219 -11.26 7.03 -15.41
CA ASP A 219 -11.36 7.03 -13.95
C ASP A 219 -10.36 8.00 -13.31
N LEU A 220 -9.09 7.94 -13.73
CA LEU A 220 -8.04 8.83 -13.22
C LEU A 220 -8.32 10.30 -13.56
N LEU A 221 -8.94 10.58 -14.70
CA LEU A 221 -9.36 11.93 -15.09
C LEU A 221 -10.59 12.43 -14.32
N GLN A 222 -11.21 11.62 -13.44
CA GLN A 222 -12.27 12.09 -12.53
C GLN A 222 -11.74 12.77 -11.26
N TYR A 223 -10.45 12.63 -10.98
CA TYR A 223 -9.76 13.35 -9.90
C TYR A 223 -9.39 14.76 -10.35
N ASP A 224 -9.35 15.69 -9.40
CA ASP A 224 -8.91 17.07 -9.66
C ASP A 224 -7.37 17.15 -9.67
N VAL A 225 -6.70 16.25 -8.94
CA VAL A 225 -5.24 16.12 -8.90
C VAL A 225 -4.84 14.66 -8.95
N VAL A 226 -3.92 14.30 -9.85
CA VAL A 226 -3.32 12.97 -10.00
C VAL A 226 -1.81 13.08 -9.74
N GLY A 227 -1.38 12.57 -8.59
CA GLY A 227 -0.01 12.63 -8.12
C GLY A 227 0.76 11.33 -8.31
N PHE A 228 2.05 11.45 -8.60
CA PHE A 228 2.97 10.33 -8.85
C PHE A 228 4.29 10.48 -8.10
N GLN A 229 5.09 9.41 -8.04
CA GLN A 229 6.39 9.43 -7.37
C GLN A 229 7.50 10.11 -8.19
N THR A 230 7.46 10.01 -9.52
CA THR A 230 8.53 10.50 -10.40
C THR A 230 7.99 11.27 -11.60
N GLU A 231 8.82 12.14 -12.17
CA GLU A 231 8.49 12.83 -13.44
C GLU A 231 8.33 11.85 -14.61
N THR A 232 8.98 10.69 -14.56
CA THR A 232 8.79 9.64 -15.55
C THR A 232 7.37 9.08 -15.50
N ASP A 233 6.83 8.86 -14.30
CA ASP A 233 5.45 8.40 -14.12
C ASP A 233 4.44 9.44 -14.62
N VAL A 234 4.68 10.73 -14.31
CA VAL A 234 3.89 11.85 -14.83
C VAL A 234 3.91 11.86 -16.36
N GLY A 235 5.09 11.77 -16.97
CA GLY A 235 5.24 11.74 -18.42
C GLY A 235 4.59 10.52 -19.08
N ASN A 236 4.62 9.36 -18.42
CA ASN A 236 3.93 8.16 -18.89
C ASN A 236 2.41 8.34 -18.85
N PHE A 237 1.87 8.84 -17.73
CA PHE A 237 0.44 9.12 -17.58
C PHE A 237 -0.07 10.11 -18.62
N ARG A 238 0.61 11.25 -18.80
CA ARG A 238 0.20 12.27 -19.78
C ARG A 238 0.19 11.72 -21.21
N ARG A 239 1.16 10.88 -21.58
CA ARG A 239 1.17 10.22 -22.89
C ARG A 239 0.06 9.19 -23.03
N SER A 240 -0.28 8.45 -21.98
CA SER A 240 -1.41 7.51 -21.99
C SER A 240 -2.75 8.25 -22.13
N VAL A 241 -2.91 9.40 -21.45
CA VAL A 241 -4.08 10.28 -21.59
C VAL A 241 -4.19 10.83 -23.01
N GLN A 242 -3.09 11.29 -23.59
CA GLN A 242 -3.07 11.77 -24.96
C GLN A 242 -3.44 10.67 -25.96
N ALA A 243 -2.93 9.45 -25.76
CA ALA A 243 -3.23 8.31 -26.62
C ALA A 243 -4.70 7.86 -26.54
N ALA A 244 -5.28 7.81 -25.33
CA ALA A 244 -6.66 7.36 -25.12
C ALA A 244 -7.69 8.44 -25.52
N ASN A 245 -7.48 9.69 -25.09
CA ASN A 245 -8.53 10.71 -25.10
C ASN A 245 -8.17 11.97 -25.91
N SER A 246 -7.00 12.01 -26.57
CA SER A 246 -6.48 13.21 -27.26
C SER A 246 -6.35 14.46 -26.36
N ILE A 247 -6.39 14.28 -25.04
CA ILE A 247 -6.21 15.36 -24.06
C ILE A 247 -4.72 15.61 -23.88
N THR A 248 -4.32 16.88 -23.88
CA THR A 248 -2.92 17.28 -23.69
C THR A 248 -2.81 18.15 -22.45
N PHE A 249 -1.80 17.87 -21.62
CA PHE A 249 -1.47 18.70 -20.47
C PHE A 249 -0.53 19.82 -20.89
N ASP A 250 -0.74 21.02 -20.33
CA ASP A 250 0.15 22.16 -20.52
C ASP A 250 1.49 22.00 -19.79
N ILE A 251 2.34 23.02 -19.90
CA ILE A 251 3.65 23.06 -19.24
C ILE A 251 3.57 23.00 -17.71
N ASN A 252 2.47 23.48 -17.11
CA ASN A 252 2.24 23.50 -15.68
C ASN A 252 1.62 22.18 -15.17
N GLY A 253 1.32 21.25 -16.09
CA GLY A 253 0.69 19.98 -15.78
C GLY A 253 -0.81 20.05 -15.58
N SER A 254 -1.48 21.03 -16.20
CA SER A 254 -2.94 21.19 -16.17
C SER A 254 -3.57 20.78 -17.50
N ALA A 255 -4.77 20.22 -17.45
CA ALA A 255 -5.60 19.92 -18.61
C ALA A 255 -7.06 20.26 -18.34
N GLU A 256 -7.72 20.92 -19.29
CA GLU A 256 -9.15 21.25 -19.23
C GLU A 256 -9.99 20.13 -19.84
N MET A 257 -11.00 19.66 -19.12
CA MET A 257 -11.91 18.61 -19.57
C MET A 257 -13.31 18.81 -18.98
N ASN A 258 -14.31 18.95 -19.85
CA ASN A 258 -15.73 19.06 -19.47
C ASN A 258 -15.98 20.15 -18.40
N GLY A 259 -15.31 21.30 -18.53
CA GLY A 259 -15.42 22.42 -17.58
C GLY A 259 -14.72 22.18 -16.23
N ARG A 260 -13.83 21.19 -16.14
CA ARG A 260 -12.98 20.92 -14.98
C ARG A 260 -11.52 20.93 -15.39
N THR A 261 -10.67 21.43 -14.49
CA THR A 261 -9.22 21.33 -14.63
C THR A 261 -8.72 20.09 -13.89
N VAL A 262 -7.92 19.25 -14.54
CA VAL A 262 -7.19 18.14 -13.94
C VAL A 262 -5.72 18.48 -13.88
N LEU A 263 -5.09 18.32 -12.71
CA LEU A 263 -3.64 18.47 -12.53
C LEU A 263 -2.93 17.12 -12.47
N SER A 264 -1.77 17.01 -13.12
CA SER A 264 -0.90 15.83 -13.05
C SER A 264 0.52 16.25 -12.65
N ARG A 265 1.02 15.74 -11.51
CA ARG A 265 2.30 16.21 -10.93
C ARG A 265 3.07 15.13 -10.16
N CYS A 266 4.35 15.42 -9.94
CA CYS A 266 5.31 14.59 -9.21
C CYS A 266 5.41 15.06 -7.74
N PHE A 267 5.16 14.14 -6.80
CA PHE A 267 5.26 14.33 -5.36
C PHE A 267 6.02 13.15 -4.72
N PRO A 268 7.36 13.11 -4.79
CA PRO A 268 8.15 11.99 -4.31
C PRO A 268 7.99 11.83 -2.79
N ILE A 269 7.58 10.64 -2.34
CA ILE A 269 7.35 10.38 -0.92
C ILE A 269 8.68 10.28 -0.14
N GLY A 270 8.77 11.02 0.97
CA GLY A 270 9.90 10.98 1.89
C GLY A 270 9.70 10.08 3.11
N ILE A 271 10.67 10.11 4.02
CA ILE A 271 10.60 9.50 5.36
C ILE A 271 10.91 10.55 6.43
N ASP A 272 10.49 10.30 7.68
CA ASP A 272 10.92 11.13 8.80
C ASP A 272 12.35 10.76 9.22
N VAL A 273 13.33 11.42 8.60
CA VAL A 273 14.76 11.14 8.77
C VAL A 273 15.18 11.24 10.23
N ASP A 274 14.70 12.25 10.96
CA ASP A 274 15.10 12.49 12.34
C ASP A 274 14.58 11.39 13.28
N SER A 275 13.34 10.94 13.11
CA SER A 275 12.78 9.83 13.89
C SER A 275 13.54 8.53 13.63
N ILE A 276 13.83 8.21 12.36
CA ILE A 276 14.61 7.02 12.01
C ILE A 276 16.04 7.09 12.57
N ALA A 277 16.69 8.26 12.53
CA ALA A 277 18.01 8.46 13.10
C ALA A 277 18.01 8.27 14.63
N ARG A 278 17.00 8.81 15.34
CA ARG A 278 16.84 8.58 16.79
C ARG A 278 16.66 7.10 17.11
N MET A 279 15.74 6.41 16.43
CA MET A 279 15.53 4.97 16.62
C MET A 279 16.80 4.14 16.39
N ALA A 280 17.64 4.54 15.42
CA ALA A 280 18.90 3.86 15.15
C ALA A 280 19.93 4.06 16.30
N ASN A 281 19.97 5.24 16.91
CA ASN A 281 20.86 5.55 18.04
C ASN A 281 20.38 4.91 19.35
N GLU A 282 19.06 4.87 19.55
CA GLU A 282 18.41 4.26 20.72
C GLU A 282 18.21 2.74 20.56
N ALA A 283 18.88 2.12 19.59
CA ALA A 283 18.77 0.69 19.34
C ALA A 283 19.12 -0.13 20.59
N ALA A 284 18.37 -1.20 20.83
CA ALA A 284 18.54 -2.09 21.98
C ALA A 284 19.99 -2.56 22.16
N GLU A 285 20.41 -2.74 23.42
CA GLU A 285 21.79 -3.11 23.79
C GLU A 285 22.33 -4.30 22.98
N ASP A 286 21.51 -5.33 22.75
CA ASP A 286 21.88 -6.51 21.94
C ASP A 286 22.34 -6.15 20.53
N VAL A 287 21.70 -5.16 19.89
CA VAL A 287 22.04 -4.68 18.54
C VAL A 287 23.36 -3.94 18.57
N GLN A 288 23.57 -3.11 19.60
CA GLN A 288 24.82 -2.38 19.81
C GLN A 288 25.99 -3.34 20.06
N ILE A 289 25.82 -4.33 20.93
CA ILE A 289 26.83 -5.37 21.23
C ILE A 289 27.19 -6.16 19.96
N ASP A 290 26.21 -6.57 19.17
CA ASP A 290 26.43 -7.30 17.92
C ASP A 290 27.17 -6.42 16.88
N SER A 291 26.88 -5.12 16.84
CA SER A 291 27.60 -4.14 16.02
C SER A 291 29.06 -3.98 16.44
N MET A 292 29.30 -3.79 17.75
CA MET A 292 30.66 -3.69 18.30
C MET A 292 31.48 -4.95 18.02
N ARG A 293 30.89 -6.14 18.20
CA ARG A 293 31.54 -7.42 17.88
C ARG A 293 31.97 -7.50 16.42
N ARG A 294 31.11 -7.09 15.49
CA ARG A 294 31.47 -7.04 14.06
C ARG A 294 32.64 -6.10 13.80
N GLN A 295 32.62 -4.93 14.43
CA GLN A 295 33.68 -3.94 14.27
C GLN A 295 35.04 -4.45 14.79
N ILE A 296 35.06 -5.04 15.99
CA ILE A 296 36.27 -5.64 16.59
C ILE A 296 36.85 -6.75 15.69
N LEU A 297 35.98 -7.60 15.13
CA LEU A 297 36.39 -8.70 14.27
C LEU A 297 36.73 -8.26 12.83
N GLY A 298 36.56 -6.97 12.50
CA GLY A 298 36.72 -6.45 11.14
C GLY A 298 35.73 -7.02 10.13
N LEU A 299 34.55 -7.46 10.60
CA LEU A 299 33.50 -8.05 9.76
C LEU A 299 32.60 -6.96 9.17
N LYS A 300 32.27 -7.10 7.89
CA LYS A 300 31.26 -6.27 7.21
C LYS A 300 29.93 -7.02 7.16
N GLN A 301 28.82 -6.29 7.31
CA GLN A 301 27.47 -6.83 7.20
C GLN A 301 26.72 -6.12 6.07
N ILE A 302 26.02 -6.90 5.25
CA ILE A 302 25.12 -6.42 4.21
C ILE A 302 23.72 -6.88 4.60
N ILE A 303 22.76 -5.96 4.58
CA ILE A 303 21.36 -6.22 4.95
C ILE A 303 20.48 -5.78 3.77
N GLY A 304 19.60 -6.66 3.32
CA GLY A 304 18.48 -6.32 2.44
C GLY A 304 17.18 -6.56 3.20
N VAL A 305 16.27 -5.60 3.15
CA VAL A 305 14.95 -5.68 3.80
C VAL A 305 13.90 -5.35 2.75
N ASP A 306 13.23 -6.39 2.27
CA ASP A 306 12.23 -6.29 1.22
C ASP A 306 11.05 -7.20 1.53
N ARG A 307 9.87 -6.83 1.03
CA ARG A 307 8.76 -7.78 0.90
C ARG A 307 9.16 -8.88 -0.09
N LEU A 308 8.68 -10.10 0.14
CA LEU A 308 8.87 -11.18 -0.82
C LEU A 308 7.93 -10.99 -2.01
N ASP A 309 8.35 -10.14 -2.94
CA ASP A 309 7.60 -9.74 -4.12
C ASP A 309 8.50 -9.80 -5.36
N TYR A 310 7.94 -10.16 -6.51
CA TYR A 310 8.72 -10.33 -7.75
C TYR A 310 9.20 -9.01 -8.36
N SER A 311 8.62 -7.87 -7.97
CA SER A 311 9.17 -6.55 -8.29
C SER A 311 10.53 -6.32 -7.62
N LYS A 312 10.85 -7.09 -6.59
CA LYS A 312 12.11 -6.99 -5.85
C LYS A 312 13.15 -7.91 -6.43
N VAL A 313 14.36 -7.39 -6.54
CA VAL A 313 15.49 -8.03 -7.22
C VAL A 313 16.15 -9.11 -6.33
N PHE A 314 15.44 -9.65 -5.31
CA PHE A 314 16.00 -10.59 -4.33
C PHE A 314 16.75 -11.78 -4.98
N PRO A 315 16.23 -12.45 -6.04
CA PRO A 315 16.95 -13.53 -6.70
C PRO A 315 18.27 -13.08 -7.34
N ALA A 316 18.31 -11.88 -7.94
CA ALA A 316 19.51 -11.35 -8.57
C ALA A 316 20.51 -10.78 -7.54
N ALA A 317 20.03 -10.11 -6.49
CA ALA A 317 20.86 -9.68 -5.35
C ALA A 317 21.54 -10.88 -4.65
N TRP A 318 20.81 -11.99 -4.48
CA TRP A 318 21.38 -13.22 -3.94
C TRP A 318 22.45 -13.82 -4.85
N ARG A 319 22.22 -13.88 -6.17
CA ARG A 319 23.24 -14.33 -7.14
C ARG A 319 24.48 -13.45 -7.13
N LEU A 320 24.31 -12.13 -7.12
CA LEU A 320 25.40 -11.16 -7.05
C LEU A 320 26.22 -11.34 -5.77
N SER A 321 25.58 -11.54 -4.62
CA SER A 321 26.31 -11.84 -3.37
C SER A 321 27.18 -13.10 -3.51
N ARG A 322 26.69 -14.15 -4.19
CA ARG A 322 27.47 -15.38 -4.39
C ARG A 322 28.69 -15.14 -5.27
N VAL A 323 28.57 -14.32 -6.31
CA VAL A 323 29.68 -13.94 -7.21
C VAL A 323 30.69 -13.07 -6.47
N PHE A 324 30.22 -12.03 -5.78
CA PHE A 324 31.05 -11.14 -4.95
C PHE A 324 31.86 -11.92 -3.90
N TRP A 325 31.22 -12.84 -3.17
CA TRP A 325 31.88 -13.67 -2.17
C TRP A 325 32.78 -14.77 -2.74
N LYS A 326 32.64 -15.12 -4.02
CA LYS A 326 33.62 -15.96 -4.73
C LYS A 326 34.88 -15.13 -5.09
N GLY A 327 34.70 -13.88 -5.53
CA GLY A 327 35.82 -12.97 -5.83
C GLY A 327 36.68 -12.61 -4.61
N ILE A 328 36.05 -12.34 -3.45
CA ILE A 328 36.75 -11.98 -2.21
C ILE A 328 37.45 -13.17 -1.54
N ARG A 329 36.94 -14.39 -1.74
CA ARG A 329 37.58 -15.61 -1.24
C ARG A 329 38.98 -15.81 -1.83
N ASN A 330 39.24 -15.31 -3.03
CA ASN A 330 40.56 -15.35 -3.65
C ASN A 330 41.55 -14.31 -3.09
N THR A 331 41.11 -13.37 -2.26
CA THR A 331 41.95 -12.22 -1.84
C THR A 331 42.17 -12.08 -0.33
N SER A 332 41.36 -12.70 0.56
CA SER A 332 41.40 -12.31 1.98
C SER A 332 41.33 -13.41 3.05
N GLY A 333 41.20 -14.70 2.71
CA GLY A 333 41.31 -15.82 3.67
C GLY A 333 40.28 -15.84 4.84
N ARG A 334 39.45 -14.81 5.03
CA ARG A 334 38.45 -14.72 6.10
C ARG A 334 37.05 -14.98 5.55
N GLN A 335 36.33 -15.90 6.17
CA GLN A 335 34.95 -16.19 5.80
C GLN A 335 33.97 -15.16 6.37
N PRO A 336 33.09 -14.55 5.55
CA PRO A 336 32.00 -13.72 6.03
C PRO A 336 30.80 -14.59 6.44
N ILE A 337 30.22 -14.28 7.59
CA ILE A 337 29.00 -14.94 8.11
C ILE A 337 27.77 -14.20 7.56
N CYS A 338 27.05 -14.83 6.63
CA CYS A 338 25.73 -14.37 6.22
C CYS A 338 24.67 -15.02 7.13
N ARG A 339 24.08 -14.26 8.06
CA ARG A 339 23.03 -14.75 8.95
C ARG A 339 21.65 -14.33 8.43
N LEU A 340 20.90 -15.30 7.90
CA LEU A 340 19.46 -15.16 7.73
C LEU A 340 18.80 -15.36 9.11
N ARG A 341 18.29 -14.30 9.74
CA ARG A 341 17.70 -14.41 11.09
C ARG A 341 16.27 -14.93 10.98
N ARG A 342 16.05 -16.23 11.25
CA ARG A 342 14.71 -16.80 11.50
C ARG A 342 14.29 -16.47 12.93
N ARG A 343 13.13 -15.85 13.14
CA ARG A 343 12.51 -15.74 14.47
C ARG A 343 11.84 -17.09 14.77
N ARG A 344 12.42 -17.92 15.65
CA ARG A 344 11.77 -19.11 16.21
C ARG A 344 10.87 -18.68 17.37
N ALA A 345 9.57 -18.97 17.31
CA ALA A 345 8.74 -18.99 18.50
C ALA A 345 9.24 -20.12 19.42
N ARG A 346 9.53 -19.81 20.70
CA ARG A 346 9.92 -20.82 21.69
C ARG A 346 8.71 -21.73 21.97
N ARG A 347 8.82 -23.02 21.67
CA ARG A 347 7.96 -24.05 22.29
C ARG A 347 8.61 -24.44 23.61
N SER A 348 7.87 -24.30 24.71
CA SER A 348 8.21 -24.86 26.01
C SER A 348 8.20 -26.39 25.91
N ALA A 349 9.23 -27.04 26.46
CA ALA A 349 9.32 -28.50 26.52
C ALA A 349 8.32 -29.05 27.57
N PRO A 350 7.71 -30.23 27.34
CA PRO A 350 6.88 -30.89 28.34
C PRO A 350 7.73 -31.60 29.40
N MET A 351 7.31 -31.50 30.66
CA MET A 351 7.80 -32.32 31.79
C MET A 351 7.19 -33.74 31.73
N PRO A 352 7.86 -34.78 32.28
CA PRO A 352 7.43 -36.16 32.13
C PRO A 352 6.38 -36.53 33.18
N THR A 353 5.35 -37.28 32.78
CA THR A 353 4.47 -38.00 33.71
C THR A 353 4.36 -39.48 33.31
N SER A 354 4.32 -40.30 34.34
CA SER A 354 4.51 -41.75 34.44
C SER A 354 3.27 -42.60 34.13
N GLY A 355 3.41 -43.58 33.20
CA GLY A 355 2.73 -44.90 33.11
C GLY A 355 1.19 -45.00 32.99
N PRO A 356 0.60 -46.19 32.73
CA PRO A 356 1.15 -47.43 32.17
C PRO A 356 0.54 -47.84 30.80
N SER A 357 1.19 -48.83 30.20
CA SER A 357 0.95 -49.49 28.92
C SER A 357 -0.47 -50.02 28.65
N LEU A 358 -0.96 -49.85 27.41
CA LEU A 358 -1.77 -50.85 26.70
C LEU A 358 -1.39 -50.90 25.22
N LYS A 359 -0.94 -52.08 24.79
CA LYS A 359 -0.60 -52.45 23.40
C LYS A 359 -1.87 -52.64 22.57
N GLN A 360 -1.89 -52.21 21.30
CA GLN A 360 -2.53 -52.89 20.15
C GLN A 360 -2.09 -52.26 18.79
N PRO A 361 -2.33 -52.91 17.63
CA PRO A 361 -1.31 -53.26 16.60
C PRO A 361 -1.23 -52.27 15.39
N PRO A 362 -0.31 -52.44 14.42
CA PRO A 362 -0.02 -51.40 13.44
C PRO A 362 -0.94 -51.50 12.21
N ALA A 363 -1.52 -50.37 11.78
CA ALA A 363 -2.13 -50.27 10.46
C ALA A 363 -1.95 -48.87 9.83
N ARG A 364 -1.25 -48.92 8.69
CA ARG A 364 -1.01 -48.00 7.57
C ARG A 364 -1.73 -46.64 7.51
N SER A 365 -0.91 -45.66 7.16
CA SER A 365 -1.16 -44.23 6.93
C SER A 365 -2.14 -43.91 5.80
N THR A 366 -3.15 -43.11 6.12
CA THR A 366 -3.73 -42.08 5.24
C THR A 366 -4.07 -40.90 6.14
N GLU A 367 -3.28 -39.82 6.08
CA GLU A 367 -3.55 -38.59 6.84
C GLU A 367 -4.73 -37.85 6.24
N ASP A 368 -5.88 -37.99 6.90
CA ASP A 368 -7.01 -37.10 6.81
C ASP A 368 -7.11 -36.44 8.20
N THR A 369 -7.03 -35.11 8.30
CA THR A 369 -7.10 -34.44 9.62
C THR A 369 -7.99 -33.21 9.57
N ARG A 370 -9.26 -33.45 9.91
CA ARG A 370 -10.16 -32.45 10.52
C ARG A 370 -9.80 -32.29 12.00
N ILE A 371 -9.85 -31.07 12.53
CA ILE A 371 -9.75 -30.82 13.98
C ILE A 371 -11.01 -30.09 14.45
N TRP A 372 -11.65 -30.69 15.46
CA TRP A 372 -12.83 -30.23 16.20
C TRP A 372 -12.41 -29.35 17.39
N LEU A 373 -13.27 -28.40 17.79
CA LEU A 373 -13.10 -27.45 18.90
C LEU A 373 -13.97 -27.82 20.12
N GLY A 374 -13.48 -27.51 21.33
CA GLY A 374 -14.30 -27.28 22.54
C GLY A 374 -13.47 -27.23 23.84
N PRO A 375 -14.00 -26.75 24.99
CA PRO A 375 -14.83 -25.57 25.24
C PRO A 375 -14.07 -24.45 26.03
N ARG A 376 -14.71 -23.28 26.17
CA ARG A 376 -14.17 -21.97 26.62
C ARG A 376 -13.87 -21.86 28.12
N SER A 377 -12.86 -21.06 28.49
CA SER A 377 -13.03 -19.89 29.40
C SER A 377 -11.85 -18.88 29.37
N ALA A 378 -12.21 -17.66 28.96
CA ALA A 378 -11.71 -16.31 29.30
C ALA A 378 -10.22 -16.02 29.63
N THR A 379 -9.50 -15.34 28.72
CA THR A 379 -9.14 -13.90 28.76
C THR A 379 -7.99 -13.55 27.79
N SER A 380 -8.16 -12.42 27.07
CA SER A 380 -7.22 -11.71 26.17
C SER A 380 -6.90 -12.33 24.79
N THR A 381 -7.45 -11.69 23.74
CA THR A 381 -7.29 -12.05 22.32
C THR A 381 -6.29 -11.12 21.65
N VAL A 382 -5.22 -11.69 21.08
CA VAL A 382 -4.26 -11.01 20.18
C VAL A 382 -4.63 -11.40 18.73
N PRO A 383 -4.75 -10.46 17.77
CA PRO A 383 -5.22 -10.76 16.43
C PRO A 383 -4.22 -11.54 15.57
N TYR A 384 -4.80 -12.42 14.73
CA TYR A 384 -4.14 -13.34 13.81
C TYR A 384 -3.36 -12.64 12.69
N HIS A 385 -2.03 -12.60 12.80
CA HIS A 385 -1.13 -12.44 11.66
C HIS A 385 0.06 -13.38 11.81
N ALA A 386 -0.02 -14.59 11.23
CA ALA A 386 1.14 -15.41 10.85
C ALA A 386 0.69 -16.78 10.34
N LEU A 387 0.16 -16.88 9.11
CA LEU A 387 0.06 -18.15 8.39
C LEU A 387 0.31 -17.89 6.91
N GLY A 388 1.57 -18.09 6.53
CA GLY A 388 2.07 -17.89 5.17
C GLY A 388 3.57 -18.14 5.12
N LEU A 389 4.03 -19.25 5.70
CA LEU A 389 5.46 -19.59 5.79
C LEU A 389 5.61 -21.10 6.03
N LEU A 390 5.24 -21.95 5.07
CA LEU A 390 5.60 -23.38 5.03
C LEU A 390 5.23 -24.02 3.68
N ALA A 391 5.93 -23.66 2.60
CA ALA A 391 6.06 -24.51 1.41
C ALA A 391 7.13 -23.90 0.49
N CYS A 392 8.35 -24.44 0.52
CA CYS A 392 9.30 -24.46 -0.63
C CYS A 392 10.69 -25.03 -0.29
N CYS A 393 11.02 -25.33 0.98
CA CYS A 393 12.35 -25.89 1.29
C CYS A 393 12.43 -27.44 1.28
N ALA A 394 11.35 -28.15 0.95
CA ALA A 394 11.35 -29.62 0.93
C ALA A 394 11.71 -30.25 -0.45
N LEU A 395 11.73 -29.48 -1.54
CA LEU A 395 11.96 -30.01 -2.90
C LEU A 395 13.40 -29.85 -3.42
N ALA A 396 14.32 -29.28 -2.64
CA ALA A 396 15.71 -29.03 -3.08
C ALA A 396 16.75 -29.99 -2.48
N ARG A 397 16.33 -31.15 -1.94
CA ARG A 397 17.23 -32.14 -1.30
C ARG A 397 17.18 -33.55 -1.88
N SER A 398 16.47 -33.79 -2.98
CA SER A 398 16.45 -35.10 -3.65
C SER A 398 17.01 -34.99 -5.06
N ASP A 399 18.10 -35.73 -5.27
CA ASP A 399 18.69 -36.16 -6.54
C ASP A 399 19.30 -35.12 -7.47
N TRP A 400 20.63 -35.00 -7.44
CA TRP A 400 21.51 -35.05 -8.63
C TRP A 400 22.88 -35.58 -8.19
N SER A 401 22.98 -36.88 -7.97
CA SER A 401 24.26 -37.60 -7.90
C SER A 401 24.25 -38.72 -8.94
N ARG A 402 24.78 -38.44 -10.13
CA ARG A 402 25.38 -39.48 -10.99
C ARG A 402 26.65 -38.96 -11.67
N PRO A 403 27.66 -39.83 -11.86
CA PRO A 403 29.00 -39.43 -12.24
C PRO A 403 29.14 -39.31 -13.76
N CYS A 404 30.15 -38.53 -14.13
CA CYS A 404 30.74 -38.46 -15.47
C CYS A 404 31.08 -39.87 -15.97
N VAL A 405 30.55 -40.26 -17.14
CA VAL A 405 31.14 -41.31 -17.98
C VAL A 405 31.13 -40.77 -19.41
N THR A 406 32.33 -40.76 -19.99
CA THR A 406 32.67 -40.53 -21.40
C THR A 406 32.06 -41.59 -22.31
N GLU A 407 31.32 -41.18 -23.33
CA GLU A 407 31.60 -41.37 -24.77
C GLU A 407 30.55 -40.62 -25.60
#